data_AF-A0A2E2TR59-F1
#
_entry.id   AF-A0A2E2TR59-F1
#
_cell.length_a   1.000
_cell.length_b   1.000
_cell.length_c   1.000
_cell.angle_alpha   90.00
_cell.angle_beta   90.00
_cell.angle_gamma   90.00
#
_symmetry.space_group_name_H-M   'P 1'
#
loop_
_entity.id
_entity.type
_entity.pdbx_description
1 polymer ?
#
loop_
_entity_poly.entity_id
_entity_poly.type
_entity_poly.pdbx_seq_one_letter_code
_entity_poly.pdbx_strand_id
1 'polypeptide(L)' 'MAKKVVATLKQPGGAKFAKVIRTVKTASGSYSFKEEMVAEADVKKALAK' A
#
# COMPACT_ATOMS: atom_id res chain seq x y z
N MET A 1 -10.03 0.48 -41.05
CA MET A 1 -9.26 0.76 -39.82
C MET A 1 -10.21 1.18 -38.71
N ALA A 2 -10.66 0.23 -37.89
CA ALA A 2 -11.24 0.54 -36.60
C ALA A 2 -10.19 0.13 -35.56
N LYS A 3 -9.46 1.11 -35.01
CA LYS A 3 -8.50 0.84 -33.94
C LYS A 3 -9.35 0.54 -32.71
N LYS A 4 -9.61 -0.74 -32.43
CA LYS A 4 -10.33 -1.19 -31.23
C LYS A 4 -9.49 -0.80 -30.03
N VAL A 5 -9.78 0.36 -29.46
CA VAL A 5 -9.16 0.82 -28.23
C VAL A 5 -9.67 -0.08 -27.12
N VAL A 6 -8.82 -0.98 -26.65
CA VAL A 6 -9.11 -1.85 -25.50
C VAL A 6 -8.97 -1.00 -24.24
N ALA A 7 -10.04 -0.28 -23.91
CA ALA A 7 -10.18 0.48 -22.68
C ALA A 7 -10.55 -0.44 -21.48
N THR A 8 -9.87 -1.58 -21.32
CA THR A 8 -10.13 -2.51 -20.19
C THR A 8 -9.05 -2.51 -19.11
N LEU A 9 -8.00 -1.69 -19.22
CA LEU A 9 -6.92 -1.64 -18.22
C LEU A 9 -7.13 -0.63 -17.08
N LYS A 10 -8.25 0.09 -17.05
CA LYS A 10 -8.60 1.00 -15.94
C LYS A 10 -10.03 0.72 -15.49
N GLN A 11 -10.25 -0.43 -14.86
CA GLN A 11 -11.46 -0.58 -14.06
C GLN A 11 -11.40 0.47 -12.93
N PRO A 12 -12.39 1.38 -12.81
CA PRO A 12 -12.47 2.28 -11.67
C PRO A 12 -12.77 1.45 -10.42
N GLY A 13 -11.72 1.02 -9.72
CA GLY A 13 -11.80 0.06 -8.62
C GLY A 13 -10.64 -0.93 -8.52
N GLY A 14 -9.48 -0.64 -9.11
CA GLY A 14 -8.27 -1.43 -8.89
C GLY A 14 -7.94 -1.57 -7.40
N ALA A 15 -7.28 -2.67 -7.03
CA ALA A 15 -6.91 -2.94 -5.64
C ALA A 15 -6.22 -1.71 -5.04
N LYS A 16 -6.86 -1.11 -4.03
CA LYS A 16 -6.33 0.08 -3.36
C LYS A 16 -5.29 -0.38 -2.36
N PHE A 17 -4.07 0.10 -2.56
CA PHE A 17 -2.95 -0.15 -1.68
C PHE A 17 -2.66 1.10 -0.88
N ALA A 18 -2.44 0.92 0.41
CA ALA A 18 -2.01 1.96 1.33
C ALA A 18 -0.55 1.73 1.70
N LYS A 19 0.20 2.82 1.78
CA LYS A 19 1.57 2.82 2.29
C LYS A 19 1.51 3.05 3.80
N VAL A 20 1.89 2.03 4.57
CA VAL A 20 1.95 2.09 6.03
C VAL A 20 3.38 2.42 6.45
N ILE A 21 3.53 3.52 7.18
CA ILE A 21 4.82 3.96 7.74
C ILE A 21 4.77 3.72 9.24
N ARG A 22 5.67 2.86 9.75
CA ARG A 22 5.72 2.49 11.17
C ARG A 22 7.04 2.93 11.78
N THR A 23 6.98 3.45 12.99
CA THR A 23 8.18 3.77 13.77
C THR A 23 8.62 2.55 14.56
N VAL A 24 9.85 2.11 14.35
CA VAL A 24 10.47 0.99 15.07
C VAL A 24 11.56 1.55 15.95
N LYS A 25 11.53 1.22 17.25
CA LYS A 25 12.56 1.60 18.19
C LYS A 25 13.81 0.76 17.94
N THR A 26 14.95 1.41 17.73
CA THR A 26 16.25 0.76 17.59
C THR A 26 16.80 0.39 18.96
N ALA A 27 17.73 -0.58 19.00
CA ALA A 27 18.39 -0.99 20.24
C ALA A 27 19.10 0.17 20.95
N SER A 28 19.53 1.18 20.19
CA SER A 28 20.16 2.42 20.69
C SER A 28 19.16 3.49 21.17
N GLY A 29 17.85 3.23 21.14
CA GLY A 29 16.82 4.14 21.64
C GLY A 29 16.31 5.18 20.65
N SER A 30 16.83 5.21 19.42
CA SER A 30 16.31 6.05 18.34
C SER A 30 15.08 5.41 17.68
N TYR A 31 14.31 6.19 16.90
CA TYR A 31 13.22 5.68 16.09
C TYR A 31 13.64 5.66 14.62
N SER A 32 13.51 4.50 13.98
CA SER A 32 13.64 4.34 12.53
C SER A 32 12.26 4.17 11.90
N PHE A 33 12.09 4.63 10.67
CA PHE A 33 10.86 4.43 9.92
C PHE A 33 10.98 3.20 9.03
N LYS A 34 9.98 2.33 9.08
CA LYS A 34 9.83 1.19 8.17
C LYS A 34 8.55 1.39 7.35
N GLU A 35 8.67 1.24 6.04
CA GLU A 35 7.57 1.42 5.10
C GLU A 35 7.14 0.07 4.53
N GLU A 36 5.84 -0.19 4.48
CA GLU A 36 5.26 -1.40 3.90
C GLU A 36 4.02 -1.04 3.09
N MET A 37 3.87 -1.65 1.91
CA MET A 37 2.71 -1.43 1.04
C MET A 37 1.73 -2.58 1.22
N VAL A 38 0.54 -2.29 1.72
CA VAL A 38 -0.49 -3.30 2.05
C VAL A 38 -1.82 -2.94 1.39
N ALA A 39 -2.68 -3.93 1.16
CA ALA A 39 -4.04 -3.65 0.69
C ALA A 39 -4.81 -2.85 1.76
N GLU A 40 -5.69 -1.94 1.35
CA GLU A 40 -6.48 -1.09 2.26
C GLU A 40 -7.22 -1.89 3.34
N ALA A 41 -7.73 -3.08 2.98
CA ALA A 41 -8.44 -3.96 3.91
C ALA A 41 -7.55 -4.45 5.07
N ASP A 42 -6.25 -4.57 4.87
CA ASP A 42 -5.30 -5.12 5.84
C ASP A 42 -4.50 -4.05 6.60
N VAL A 43 -4.71 -2.76 6.31
CA VAL A 43 -4.03 -1.64 7.00
C VAL A 43 -4.20 -1.72 8.52
N LYS A 44 -5.40 -2.03 9.00
CA LYS A 44 -5.67 -2.14 10.45
C LYS A 44 -4.89 -3.28 11.09
N LYS A 45 -4.73 -4.41 10.39
CA LYS A 45 -3.92 -5.54 10.86
C LYS A 45 -2.44 -5.19 10.83
N ALA A 46 -1.99 -4.51 9.77
CA ALA A 46 -0.62 -4.04 9.64
C ALA A 46 -0.24 -3.04 10.74
N LEU A 47 -1.18 -2.21 11.23
CA LEU A 47 -0.95 -1.25 12.31
C LEU A 47 -1.08 -1.83 13.73
N ALA A 48 -1.78 -2.95 13.93
CA ALA A 48 -2.00 -3.54 15.25
C ALA A 48 -0.83 -4.40 15.76
N LYS A 49 0.20 -4.63 14.94
CA LYS A 49 1.30 -5.56 15.22
C LYS A 49 2.49 -4.90 15.90
#